data_AF-A0A8S0PJ58-F1
#
_entry.id   AF-A0A8S0PJ58-F1
#
_cell.length_a   1.000
_cell.length_b   1.000
_cell.length_c   1.000
_cell.angle_alpha   90.00
_cell.angle_beta   90.00
_cell.angle_gamma   90.00
#
_symmetry.space_group_name_H-M   'P 1'
#
loop_
_entity.id
_entity.type
_entity.pdbx_description
1 polymer ?
#
loop_
_entity_poly.entity_id
_entity_poly.type
_entity_poly.pdbx_seq_one_letter_code
_entity_poly.pdbx_strand_id
1 'polypeptide(L)'
;MVIGRVDLERNPIKPITICMIGAGGFIGSHLCEKLMSDTPHKFHVLNIKNDSRLEGLIKMADLTINLAAICTPADYNTRPLDIIYSNFIDALPVVKYCSKNSKRLIHFSTCEAYGKTIGCFLPKDNPLRQDPAYYVLSEDASPCIFGPVEKQRWSYACAKQLIERLIYGKGT
;
A
#
# COMPACT_ATOMS: atom_id res chain seq x y z
N MET A 1 -26.64 1.40 27.94
CA MET A 1 -26.58 2.04 26.61
C MET A 1 -25.20 1.75 26.05
N VAL A 2 -25.05 0.91 25.02
CA VAL A 2 -23.76 0.74 24.36
C VAL A 2 -23.51 2.03 23.58
N ILE A 3 -22.54 2.82 23.99
CA ILE A 3 -22.10 4.01 23.24
C ILE A 3 -21.53 3.45 21.93
N GLY A 4 -22.24 3.67 20.81
CA GLY A 4 -21.76 3.27 19.49
C GLY A 4 -20.41 3.92 19.21
N ARG A 5 -19.51 3.20 18.51
CA ARG A 5 -18.20 3.77 18.15
C ARG A 5 -18.40 5.05 17.32
N VAL A 6 -17.61 6.07 17.65
CA VAL A 6 -17.55 7.34 16.92
C VAL A 6 -16.18 7.49 16.27
N ASP A 7 -16.12 8.24 15.18
CA ASP A 7 -14.85 8.62 14.54
C ASP A 7 -14.13 9.74 15.33
N LEU A 8 -12.99 10.21 14.81
CA LEU A 8 -12.20 11.28 15.45
C LEU A 8 -12.93 12.63 15.49
N GLU A 9 -13.91 12.84 14.60
CA GLU A 9 -14.77 14.02 14.56
C GLU A 9 -16.02 13.85 15.43
N ARG A 10 -16.13 12.74 16.16
CA ARG A 10 -17.25 12.34 17.03
C ARG A 10 -18.55 12.00 16.28
N ASN A 11 -18.49 11.74 14.98
CA ASN A 11 -19.63 11.25 14.22
C ASN A 11 -19.82 9.74 14.45
N PRO A 12 -21.06 9.23 14.46
CA PRO A 12 -21.32 7.80 14.54
C PRO A 12 -20.71 7.03 13.35
N ILE A 13 -19.97 5.96 13.63
CA ILE A 13 -19.40 5.11 12.57
C ILE A 13 -20.50 4.23 11.98
N LYS A 14 -20.83 4.44 10.71
CA LYS A 14 -21.74 3.57 9.95
C LYS A 14 -21.01 2.27 9.55
N PRO A 15 -21.65 1.10 9.66
CA PRO A 15 -21.14 -0.13 9.07
C PRO A 15 -20.93 0.05 7.56
N ILE A 16 -19.85 -0.53 7.04
CA ILE A 16 -19.50 -0.50 5.61
C ILE A 16 -19.06 -1.90 5.18
N THR A 17 -19.09 -2.14 3.88
CA THR A 17 -18.57 -3.35 3.25
C THR A 17 -17.17 -3.09 2.70
N ILE A 18 -16.20 -3.90 3.11
CA ILE A 18 -14.79 -3.77 2.78
C ILE A 18 -14.37 -4.91 1.84
N CYS A 19 -13.89 -4.59 0.65
CA CYS A 19 -13.22 -5.55 -0.22
C CYS A 19 -11.73 -5.59 0.18
N MET A 20 -11.29 -6.67 0.83
CA MET A 20 -9.91 -6.83 1.27
C MET A 20 -9.16 -7.82 0.38
N ILE A 21 -8.12 -7.32 -0.28
CA ILE A 21 -7.29 -8.11 -1.17
C ILE A 21 -5.98 -8.44 -0.46
N GLY A 22 -5.57 -9.70 -0.47
CA GLY A 22 -4.36 -10.15 0.23
C GLY A 22 -4.57 -10.35 1.73
N ALA A 23 -5.81 -10.60 2.15
CA ALA A 23 -6.16 -10.73 3.57
C ALA A 23 -5.49 -11.91 4.29
N GLY A 24 -5.02 -12.93 3.55
CA GLY A 24 -4.30 -14.07 4.12
C GLY A 24 -2.84 -13.80 4.50
N GLY A 25 -2.30 -12.62 4.18
CA GLY A 25 -0.94 -12.22 4.56
C GLY A 25 -0.86 -11.75 6.02
N PHE A 26 0.36 -11.45 6.48
CA PHE A 26 0.63 -11.05 7.86
C PHE A 26 -0.21 -9.84 8.32
N ILE A 27 -0.20 -8.74 7.56
CA ILE A 27 -1.01 -7.54 7.89
C ILE A 27 -2.50 -7.84 7.75
N GLY A 28 -2.87 -8.58 6.69
CA GLY A 28 -4.26 -8.90 6.38
C GLY A 28 -4.96 -9.68 7.49
N SER A 29 -4.28 -10.69 8.05
CA SER A 29 -4.87 -11.54 9.09
C SER A 29 -5.18 -10.75 10.36
N HIS A 30 -4.23 -9.92 10.82
CA HIS A 30 -4.40 -9.08 12.00
C HIS A 30 -5.45 -7.98 11.76
N LEU A 31 -5.49 -7.38 10.56
CA LEU A 31 -6.48 -6.38 10.23
C LEU A 31 -7.90 -6.99 10.18
N CYS A 32 -8.05 -8.18 9.59
CA CYS A 32 -9.31 -8.92 9.60
C CYS A 32 -9.77 -9.23 11.03
N GLU A 33 -8.88 -9.76 11.88
CA GLU A 33 -9.20 -10.07 13.28
C GLU A 33 -9.67 -8.82 14.03
N LYS A 34 -8.95 -7.70 13.87
CA LYS A 34 -9.31 -6.46 14.53
C LYS A 34 -10.64 -5.92 14.03
N LEU A 35 -10.87 -5.90 12.71
CA LEU A 35 -12.14 -5.42 12.15
C LEU A 35 -13.33 -6.29 12.60
N MET A 36 -13.17 -7.62 12.64
CA MET A 36 -14.21 -8.55 13.11
C MET A 36 -14.56 -8.38 14.59
N SER A 37 -13.54 -8.22 15.44
CA SER A 37 -13.71 -8.15 16.90
C SER A 37 -14.20 -6.78 17.37
N ASP A 38 -13.76 -5.71 16.71
CA ASP A 38 -13.92 -4.36 17.22
C ASP A 38 -14.97 -3.53 16.47
N THR A 39 -15.43 -3.95 15.29
CA THR A 39 -16.24 -3.10 14.41
C THR A 39 -17.44 -3.84 13.81
N PRO A 40 -18.49 -3.13 13.39
CA PRO A 40 -19.64 -3.73 12.72
C PRO A 40 -19.43 -3.91 11.20
N HIS A 41 -18.22 -3.70 10.68
CA HIS A 41 -17.95 -3.74 9.24
C HIS A 41 -18.03 -5.16 8.68
N LYS A 42 -18.47 -5.29 7.43
CA LYS A 42 -18.48 -6.56 6.68
C LYS A 42 -17.29 -6.59 5.75
N PHE A 43 -16.77 -7.77 5.42
CA PHE A 43 -15.65 -7.89 4.51
C PHE A 43 -15.79 -9.04 3.51
N HIS A 44 -15.25 -8.82 2.32
CA HIS A 44 -15.04 -9.83 1.29
C HIS A 44 -13.54 -10.01 1.09
N VAL A 45 -13.04 -11.22 1.31
CA VAL A 45 -11.63 -11.54 1.11
C VAL A 45 -11.41 -12.06 -0.30
N LEU A 46 -10.39 -11.51 -0.98
CA LEU A 46 -10.03 -11.91 -2.33
C LEU A 46 -8.53 -12.08 -2.54
N ASN A 47 -8.23 -12.87 -3.58
CA ASN A 47 -6.94 -12.89 -4.24
C ASN A 47 -7.06 -12.15 -5.58
N ILE A 48 -6.04 -11.37 -5.97
CA ILE A 48 -6.07 -10.53 -7.18
C ILE A 48 -5.91 -11.35 -8.46
N LYS A 49 -5.14 -12.45 -8.43
CA LYS A 49 -4.73 -13.15 -9.66
C LYS A 49 -5.91 -13.87 -10.32
N ASN A 50 -6.34 -13.34 -11.46
CA ASN A 50 -7.35 -13.92 -12.37
C ASN A 50 -8.70 -14.29 -11.72
N ASP A 51 -9.12 -13.56 -10.68
CA ASP A 51 -10.46 -13.75 -10.11
C ASP A 51 -11.48 -12.91 -10.90
N SER A 52 -12.35 -13.59 -11.68
CA SER A 52 -13.41 -12.96 -12.46
C SER A 52 -14.41 -12.18 -11.61
N ARG A 53 -14.43 -12.41 -10.29
CA ARG A 53 -15.29 -11.71 -9.33
C ARG A 53 -14.72 -10.38 -8.86
N LEU A 54 -13.46 -10.04 -9.19
CA LEU A 54 -12.76 -8.86 -8.69
C LEU A 54 -13.55 -7.56 -8.91
N GLU A 55 -13.99 -7.29 -10.15
CA GLU A 55 -14.76 -6.08 -10.46
C GLU A 55 -16.11 -6.06 -9.71
N GLY A 56 -16.81 -7.20 -9.67
CA GLY A 56 -18.09 -7.32 -8.99
C GLY A 56 -18.00 -7.06 -7.49
N LEU A 57 -16.97 -7.59 -6.83
CA LEU A 57 -16.77 -7.43 -5.39
C LEU A 57 -16.29 -6.02 -5.03
N ILE A 58 -15.43 -5.40 -5.85
CA ILE A 58 -15.09 -3.98 -5.69
C ILE A 58 -16.35 -3.11 -5.84
N LYS A 59 -17.21 -3.41 -6.82
CA LYS A 59 -18.46 -2.66 -7.04
C LYS A 59 -19.43 -2.76 -5.87
N MET A 60 -19.52 -3.92 -5.21
CA MET A 60 -20.39 -4.14 -4.03
C MET A 60 -19.83 -3.55 -2.74
N ALA A 61 -18.52 -3.36 -2.63
CA ALA A 61 -17.89 -2.77 -1.45
C ALA A 61 -18.01 -1.24 -1.43
N ASP A 62 -17.94 -0.66 -0.23
CA ASP A 62 -17.81 0.79 0.00
C ASP A 62 -16.34 1.22 0.03
N LEU A 63 -15.46 0.33 0.47
CA LEU A 63 -14.02 0.53 0.61
C LEU A 63 -13.26 -0.68 0.05
N THR A 64 -12.20 -0.43 -0.72
CA THR A 64 -11.24 -1.47 -1.12
C THR A 64 -9.92 -1.26 -0.40
N ILE A 65 -9.37 -2.32 0.20
CA ILE A 65 -8.04 -2.33 0.81
C ILE A 65 -7.17 -3.32 0.04
N ASN A 66 -6.09 -2.84 -0.56
CA ASN A 66 -5.16 -3.68 -1.32
C ASN A 66 -3.86 -3.92 -0.53
N LEU A 67 -3.71 -5.15 -0.02
CA LEU A 67 -2.53 -5.64 0.71
C LEU A 67 -1.71 -6.63 -0.12
N ALA A 68 -2.20 -7.03 -1.30
CA ALA A 68 -1.54 -8.05 -2.10
C ALA A 68 -0.24 -7.52 -2.70
N ALA A 69 0.87 -8.13 -2.29
CA ALA A 69 2.22 -7.79 -2.71
C ALA A 69 3.18 -8.94 -2.40
N ILE A 70 4.16 -9.18 -3.27
CA ILE A 70 5.38 -9.87 -2.87
C ILE A 70 6.31 -8.82 -2.24
N CYS A 71 6.63 -9.00 -0.96
CA CYS A 71 7.35 -8.03 -0.13
C CYS A 71 8.52 -8.65 0.66
N THR A 72 9.06 -9.79 0.18
CA THR A 72 10.22 -10.45 0.78
C THR A 72 11.50 -9.93 0.12
N PRO A 73 12.40 -9.23 0.84
CA PRO A 73 13.57 -8.60 0.22
C PRO A 73 14.53 -9.57 -0.50
N ALA A 74 14.59 -10.83 -0.07
CA ALA A 74 15.39 -11.87 -0.72
C ALA A 74 14.96 -12.17 -2.16
N ASP A 75 13.70 -11.86 -2.51
CA ASP A 75 13.14 -12.11 -3.84
C ASP A 75 13.35 -10.92 -4.79
N TYR A 76 13.70 -9.73 -4.28
CA TYR A 76 13.75 -8.50 -5.08
C TYR A 76 14.79 -8.56 -6.20
N ASN A 77 15.93 -9.18 -5.91
CA ASN A 77 17.03 -9.35 -6.84
C ASN A 77 17.05 -10.72 -7.53
N THR A 78 16.37 -11.72 -6.99
CA THR A 78 16.36 -13.10 -7.54
C THR A 78 15.17 -13.33 -8.48
N ARG A 79 14.05 -12.63 -8.26
CA ARG A 79 12.81 -12.72 -9.06
C ARG A 79 12.26 -11.33 -9.44
N PRO A 80 13.09 -10.40 -9.97
CA PRO A 80 12.71 -9.00 -10.15
C PRO A 80 11.47 -8.80 -11.03
N LEU A 81 11.28 -9.66 -12.04
CA LEU A 81 10.08 -9.61 -12.88
C LEU A 81 8.81 -9.88 -12.06
N ASP A 82 8.77 -10.99 -11.31
CA ASP A 82 7.61 -11.35 -10.47
C ASP A 82 7.29 -10.25 -9.46
N ILE A 83 8.32 -9.59 -8.94
CA ILE A 83 8.19 -8.45 -8.02
C ILE A 83 7.51 -7.26 -8.71
N ILE A 84 7.96 -6.88 -9.91
CA ILE A 84 7.35 -5.78 -10.68
C ILE A 84 5.91 -6.13 -11.08
N TYR A 85 5.68 -7.34 -11.60
CA TYR A 85 4.33 -7.78 -11.96
C TYR A 85 3.40 -7.76 -10.75
N SER A 86 3.81 -8.33 -9.63
CA SER A 86 2.98 -8.39 -8.42
C SER A 86 2.69 -7.02 -7.82
N ASN A 87 3.66 -6.11 -7.79
CA ASN A 87 3.53 -4.84 -7.04
C ASN A 87 3.02 -3.68 -7.89
N PHE A 88 3.06 -3.80 -9.22
CA PHE A 88 2.57 -2.78 -10.15
C PHE A 88 1.46 -3.32 -11.04
N ILE A 89 1.78 -4.27 -11.93
CA ILE A 89 0.87 -4.73 -12.99
C ILE A 89 -0.42 -5.36 -12.42
N ASP A 90 -0.27 -6.27 -11.46
CA ASP A 90 -1.39 -6.99 -10.83
C ASP A 90 -2.29 -6.03 -10.00
N ALA A 91 -1.78 -4.87 -9.59
CA ALA A 91 -2.55 -3.85 -8.88
C ALA A 91 -3.35 -2.94 -9.82
N LEU A 92 -3.00 -2.84 -11.12
CA LEU A 92 -3.67 -1.95 -12.08
C LEU A 92 -5.18 -2.21 -12.20
N PRO A 93 -5.68 -3.46 -12.28
CA PRO A 93 -7.11 -3.72 -12.33
C PRO A 93 -7.84 -3.19 -11.09
N VAL A 94 -7.24 -3.30 -9.90
CA VAL A 94 -7.83 -2.80 -8.65
C VAL A 94 -8.03 -1.29 -8.71
N VAL A 95 -6.97 -0.55 -9.07
CA VAL A 95 -7.05 0.92 -9.19
C VAL A 95 -8.06 1.32 -10.26
N LYS A 96 -8.05 0.64 -11.41
CA LYS A 96 -9.01 0.86 -12.50
C LYS A 96 -10.46 0.67 -12.03
N TYR A 97 -10.75 -0.42 -11.32
CA TYR A 97 -12.11 -0.72 -10.86
C TYR A 97 -12.56 0.21 -9.73
N CYS A 98 -11.65 0.61 -8.83
CA CYS A 98 -11.97 1.61 -7.81
C CYS A 98 -12.32 2.95 -8.46
N SER A 99 -11.51 3.41 -9.42
CA SER A 99 -11.74 4.65 -10.17
C SER A 99 -13.05 4.61 -10.94
N LYS A 100 -13.27 3.55 -11.74
CA LYS A 100 -14.48 3.38 -12.55
C LYS A 100 -15.76 3.36 -11.71
N ASN A 101 -15.71 2.77 -10.52
CA ASN A 101 -16.89 2.60 -9.65
C ASN A 101 -16.95 3.62 -8.50
N SER A 102 -16.09 4.65 -8.51
CA SER A 102 -16.01 5.68 -7.46
C SER A 102 -15.88 5.09 -6.05
N LYS A 103 -15.01 4.09 -5.90
CA LYS A 103 -14.77 3.41 -4.63
C LYS A 103 -13.50 3.94 -3.99
N ARG A 104 -13.56 4.20 -2.69
CA ARG A 104 -12.40 4.58 -1.90
C ARG A 104 -11.40 3.42 -1.92
N LEU A 105 -10.14 3.74 -2.21
CA LEU A 105 -9.03 2.79 -2.19
C LEU A 105 -8.06 3.14 -1.07
N ILE A 106 -7.71 2.15 -0.26
CA ILE A 106 -6.53 2.18 0.60
C ILE A 106 -5.51 1.21 0.01
N HIS A 107 -4.42 1.74 -0.52
CA HIS A 107 -3.33 0.94 -1.07
C HIS A 107 -2.15 0.92 -0.11
N PHE A 108 -1.63 -0.26 0.20
CA PHE A 108 -0.44 -0.38 1.04
C PHE A 108 0.82 -0.29 0.18
N SER A 109 1.50 0.83 0.31
CA SER A 109 2.85 0.99 -0.22
C SER A 109 3.91 0.55 0.81
N THR A 110 5.04 1.25 0.88
CA THR A 110 6.20 0.86 1.69
C THR A 110 7.09 2.07 1.97
N CYS A 111 7.77 2.07 3.11
CA CYS A 111 8.84 3.03 3.37
C CYS A 111 10.04 2.85 2.41
N GLU A 112 10.15 1.72 1.71
CA GLU A 112 11.17 1.53 0.68
C GLU A 112 10.97 2.45 -0.53
N ALA A 113 9.81 3.09 -0.69
CA ALA A 113 9.56 4.10 -1.72
C ALA A 113 10.46 5.33 -1.57
N TYR A 114 10.86 5.68 -0.33
CA TYR A 114 11.91 6.69 -0.09
C TYR A 114 13.29 6.18 -0.50
N GLY A 115 13.56 4.90 -0.22
CA GLY A 115 14.83 4.26 -0.51
C GLY A 115 15.96 4.74 0.40
N LYS A 116 16.96 5.40 -0.17
CA LYS A 116 18.13 5.90 0.57
C LYS A 116 17.87 7.28 1.14
N THR A 117 18.44 7.56 2.31
CA THR A 117 18.45 8.92 2.87
C THR A 117 19.45 9.82 2.13
N ILE A 118 19.20 11.13 2.11
CA ILE A 118 20.13 12.11 1.53
C ILE A 118 21.48 12.08 2.25
N GLY A 119 21.48 11.94 3.58
CA GLY A 119 22.69 11.86 4.40
C GLY A 119 23.57 10.64 4.10
N CYS A 120 23.06 9.64 3.39
CA CYS A 120 23.85 8.46 3.01
C CYS A 120 24.94 8.77 1.96
N PHE A 121 24.81 9.87 1.22
CA PHE A 121 25.76 10.32 0.19
C PHE A 121 26.84 11.26 0.73
N LEU A 122 26.72 11.71 1.97
CA LEU A 122 27.73 12.55 2.64
C LEU A 122 28.91 11.70 3.14
N PRO A 123 30.13 12.29 3.26
CA PRO A 123 31.25 11.66 3.94
C PRO A 123 30.88 11.15 5.34
N LYS A 124 31.45 10.02 5.78
CA LYS A 124 31.01 9.30 6.99
C LYS A 124 31.03 10.15 8.26
N ASP A 125 32.02 11.02 8.35
CA ASP A 125 32.34 11.94 9.44
C ASP A 125 31.69 13.32 9.30
N ASN A 126 30.90 13.54 8.24
CA ASN A 126 30.25 14.82 8.03
C ASN A 126 29.16 15.07 9.10
N PRO A 127 29.20 16.21 9.83
CA PRO A 127 28.27 16.50 10.92
C PRO A 127 26.81 16.65 10.44
N LEU A 128 26.58 17.00 9.18
CA LEU A 128 25.23 17.11 8.60
C LEU A 128 24.46 15.79 8.61
N ARG A 129 25.13 14.64 8.78
CA ARG A 129 24.45 13.34 8.95
C ARG A 129 23.63 13.25 10.23
N GLN A 130 23.90 14.11 11.23
CA GLN A 130 23.13 14.21 12.47
C GLN A 130 21.98 15.21 12.38
N ASP A 131 21.91 15.99 11.30
CA ASP A 131 20.80 16.92 11.09
C ASP A 131 19.57 16.13 10.57
N PRO A 132 18.40 16.24 11.24
CA PRO A 132 17.15 15.61 10.82
C PRO A 132 16.80 15.83 9.35
N ALA A 133 17.17 16.99 8.76
CA ALA A 133 16.92 17.29 7.35
C ALA A 133 17.53 16.27 6.38
N TYR A 134 18.52 15.48 6.82
CA TYR A 134 19.23 14.51 5.98
C TYR A 134 18.79 13.06 6.17
N TYR A 135 17.94 12.76 7.15
CA TYR A 135 17.50 11.38 7.42
C TYR A 135 16.01 11.22 7.76
N VAL A 136 15.31 12.28 8.16
CA VAL A 136 13.85 12.23 8.34
C VAL A 136 13.17 12.14 6.98
N LEU A 137 12.15 11.28 6.90
CA LEU A 137 11.41 10.99 5.69
C LEU A 137 9.97 11.50 5.87
N SER A 138 9.64 12.62 5.20
CA SER A 138 8.29 13.18 5.14
C SER A 138 7.64 12.81 3.81
N GLU A 139 6.39 12.35 3.90
CA GLU A 139 5.59 11.77 2.81
C GLU A 139 5.35 12.75 1.65
N ASP A 140 5.30 14.03 1.97
CA ASP A 140 4.90 15.14 1.13
C ASP A 140 6.09 15.96 0.59
N ALA A 141 7.30 15.75 1.12
CA ALA A 141 8.48 16.53 0.72
C ALA A 141 9.74 15.71 0.41
N SER A 142 9.95 14.56 1.05
CA SER A 142 11.19 13.80 0.90
C SER A 142 11.31 13.11 -0.46
N PRO A 143 12.52 13.01 -1.03
CA PRO A 143 12.73 12.39 -2.32
C PRO A 143 12.69 10.85 -2.26
N CYS A 144 12.40 10.22 -3.41
CA CYS A 144 12.65 8.81 -3.64
C CYS A 144 14.05 8.62 -4.24
N ILE A 145 14.97 8.00 -3.50
CA ILE A 145 16.36 7.82 -3.94
C ILE A 145 16.72 6.33 -4.03
N PHE A 146 16.93 5.86 -5.25
CA PHE A 146 17.26 4.46 -5.54
C PHE A 146 18.70 4.31 -6.06
N GLY A 147 19.19 3.07 -6.05
CA GLY A 147 20.47 2.72 -6.68
C GLY A 147 20.36 2.62 -8.20
N PRO A 148 21.50 2.40 -8.88
CA PRO A 148 21.51 2.20 -10.33
C PRO A 148 20.74 0.93 -10.73
N VAL A 149 20.40 0.82 -12.01
CA VAL A 149 19.57 -0.28 -12.56
C VAL A 149 20.13 -1.68 -12.24
N GLU A 150 21.45 -1.85 -12.22
CA GLU A 150 22.08 -3.13 -11.83
C GLU A 150 21.73 -3.57 -10.39
N LYS A 151 21.33 -2.65 -9.50
CA LYS A 151 20.90 -2.97 -8.14
C LYS A 151 19.42 -3.35 -8.16
N GLN A 152 19.17 -4.58 -8.60
CA GLN A 152 17.83 -5.16 -8.78
C GLN A 152 16.97 -5.16 -7.50
N ARG A 153 17.55 -5.01 -6.30
CA ARG A 153 16.80 -4.78 -5.05
C ARG A 153 15.74 -3.68 -5.18
N TRP A 154 16.01 -2.64 -5.99
CA TRP A 154 15.08 -1.51 -6.18
C TRP A 154 13.92 -1.81 -7.14
N SER A 155 13.83 -3.03 -7.69
CA SER A 155 12.67 -3.48 -8.47
C SER A 155 11.36 -3.29 -7.69
N TYR A 156 11.36 -3.69 -6.42
CA TYR A 156 10.23 -3.54 -5.50
C TYR A 156 9.87 -2.07 -5.25
N ALA A 157 10.85 -1.27 -4.82
CA ALA A 157 10.64 0.14 -4.48
C ALA A 157 10.15 0.95 -5.69
N CYS A 158 10.72 0.72 -6.88
CA CYS A 158 10.32 1.40 -8.10
C CYS A 158 8.89 1.03 -8.53
N ALA A 159 8.52 -0.27 -8.43
CA ALA A 159 7.15 -0.71 -8.69
C ALA A 159 6.14 -0.05 -7.73
N LYS A 160 6.50 0.03 -6.43
CA LYS A 160 5.69 0.70 -5.40
C LYS A 160 5.57 2.21 -5.61
N GLN A 161 6.67 2.87 -5.95
CA GLN A 161 6.65 4.30 -6.28
C GLN A 161 5.74 4.58 -7.50
N LEU A 162 5.80 3.73 -8.53
CA LEU A 162 5.03 3.95 -9.75
C LEU A 162 3.53 3.72 -9.53
N ILE A 163 3.13 2.71 -8.73
CA ILE A 163 1.71 2.50 -8.41
C ILE A 163 1.16 3.65 -7.55
N GLU A 164 1.93 4.20 -6.61
CA GLU A 164 1.53 5.39 -5.84
C GLU A 164 1.25 6.58 -6.77
N ARG A 165 2.15 6.86 -7.71
CA ARG A 165 1.97 7.94 -8.69
C ARG A 165 0.74 7.72 -9.57
N LEU A 166 0.47 6.47 -9.95
CA LEU A 166 -0.70 6.13 -10.76
C LEU A 166 -2.00 6.34 -9.97
N ILE A 167 -2.05 5.90 -8.71
CA ILE A 167 -3.20 6.13 -7.83
C ILE A 167 -3.43 7.63 -7.62
N TYR A 168 -2.36 8.37 -7.31
CA TYR A 168 -2.42 9.83 -7.15
C TYR A 168 -2.94 10.51 -8.42
N GLY A 169 -2.43 10.15 -9.59
CA GLY A 169 -2.87 10.70 -10.87
C GLY A 169 -4.31 10.34 -11.26
N LYS A 170 -4.88 9.26 -10.70
CA LYS A 170 -6.28 8.87 -10.94
C LYS A 170 -7.27 9.57 -10.02
N GLY A 171 -6.82 10.10 -8.88
CA GLY A 171 -7.70 10.74 -7.88
C GLY A 171 -8.73 9.79 -7.26
N THR A 172 -8.38 8.51 -7.15
CA THR A 172 -9.17 7.46 -6.47
C THR A 172 -9.03 7.48 -4.97
#